data_AF-A0A392S571-F1
#
_entry.id   AF-A0A392S571-F1
#
_cell.length_a   1.000
_cell.length_b   1.000
_cell.length_c   1.000
_cell.angle_alpha   90.00
_cell.angle_beta   90.00
_cell.angle_gamma   90.00
#
_symmetry.space_group_name_H-M   'P 1'
#
loop_
_entity.id
_entity.type
_entity.pdbx_description
1 polymer ?
#
loop_
_entity_poly.entity_id
_entity_poly.type
_entity_poly.pdbx_seq_one_letter_code
_entity_poly.pdbx_strand_id
1 'polypeptide(L)'
;ENPFEELSTLKQSGSVEEFVEAFELLSSQVGRLPEEQYLGYFMSGLKPQIRKRVRTLNPRTRMEMMRIAKDVEAELKEGDDDEERRGVKKNFERLGQRDWAGSQRYKSGSQFR
;
A
#
# COMPACT_ATOMS: atom_id res chain seq x y z
N GLU A 1 -3.05 -16.10 -28.42
CA GLU A 1 -2.47 -14.81 -28.03
C GLU A 1 -0.95 -15.01 -27.87
N ASN A 2 -0.12 -13.98 -28.03
CA ASN A 2 1.34 -14.15 -28.01
C ASN A 2 1.83 -14.09 -26.56
N PRO A 3 2.37 -15.17 -25.98
CA PRO A 3 2.71 -15.19 -24.56
C PRO A 3 3.86 -14.23 -24.19
N PHE A 4 4.68 -13.80 -25.16
CA PHE A 4 5.67 -12.73 -24.93
C PHE A 4 5.00 -11.35 -24.78
N GLU A 5 3.92 -11.10 -25.52
CA GLU A 5 3.14 -9.87 -25.42
C GLU A 5 2.40 -9.82 -24.07
N GLU A 6 1.78 -10.93 -23.68
CA GLU A 6 1.12 -11.08 -22.39
C GLU A 6 2.10 -10.88 -21.22
N LEU A 7 3.30 -11.47 -21.27
CA LEU A 7 4.34 -11.23 -20.25
C LEU A 7 4.75 -9.77 -20.14
N SER A 8 4.84 -9.07 -21.27
CA SER A 8 5.26 -7.65 -21.30
C SER A 8 4.17 -6.70 -20.79
N THR A 9 2.91 -7.09 -20.94
CA THR A 9 1.74 -6.29 -20.58
C THR A 9 1.17 -6.66 -19.22
N LEU A 10 1.48 -7.84 -18.68
CA LEU A 10 1.02 -8.30 -17.35
C LEU A 10 1.41 -7.28 -16.27
N LYS A 11 0.40 -6.84 -15.51
CA LYS A 11 0.55 -5.92 -14.37
C LYS A 11 -0.01 -6.55 -13.10
N GLN A 12 0.67 -6.30 -11.99
CA GLN A 12 0.18 -6.62 -10.66
C GLN A 12 -1.03 -5.74 -10.32
N SER A 13 -2.23 -6.32 -10.35
CA SER A 13 -3.48 -5.70 -9.90
C SER A 13 -3.72 -5.96 -8.41
N GLY A 14 -3.54 -7.20 -7.97
CA GLY A 14 -3.74 -7.66 -6.59
C GLY A 14 -2.43 -7.79 -5.79
N SER A 15 -2.31 -8.92 -5.09
CA SER A 15 -1.13 -9.29 -4.32
C SER A 15 0.06 -9.65 -5.22
N VAL A 16 1.27 -9.66 -4.66
CA VAL A 16 2.46 -10.17 -5.35
C VAL A 16 2.31 -11.67 -5.63
N GLU A 17 1.65 -12.42 -4.76
CA GLU A 17 1.44 -13.86 -4.93
C GLU A 17 0.62 -14.18 -6.19
N GLU A 18 -0.54 -13.53 -6.36
CA GLU A 18 -1.38 -13.68 -7.55
C GLU A 18 -0.63 -13.25 -8.83
N PHE A 19 0.18 -12.19 -8.74
CA PHE A 19 1.01 -11.76 -9.87
C PHE A 19 2.09 -12.78 -10.23
N VAL A 20 2.76 -13.37 -9.23
CA VAL A 20 3.79 -14.41 -9.45
C VAL A 20 3.18 -15.62 -10.14
N GLU A 21 2.02 -16.10 -9.67
CA GLU A 21 1.33 -17.25 -10.28
C GLU A 21 0.99 -16.99 -11.76
N ALA A 22 0.40 -15.83 -12.06
CA ALA A 22 0.08 -15.45 -13.43
C ALA A 22 1.34 -15.31 -14.31
N PHE A 23 2.39 -14.71 -13.76
CA PHE A 23 3.66 -14.52 -14.46
C PHE A 23 4.35 -15.87 -14.75
N GLU A 24 4.40 -16.77 -13.78
CA GLU A 24 4.99 -18.10 -13.95
C GLU A 24 4.23 -18.91 -15.00
N LEU A 25 2.90 -18.87 -14.97
CA LEU A 25 2.04 -19.52 -15.97
C LEU A 25 2.36 -19.06 -17.39
N LEU A 26 2.47 -17.75 -17.63
CA LEU A 26 2.83 -17.21 -18.94
C LEU A 26 4.29 -17.53 -19.31
N SER A 27 5.21 -17.42 -18.35
CA SER A 27 6.65 -17.69 -18.58
C SER A 27 6.92 -19.15 -18.94
N SER A 28 6.07 -20.08 -18.48
CA SER A 28 6.14 -21.49 -18.82
C SER A 28 5.87 -21.78 -20.31
N GLN A 29 5.17 -20.87 -21.00
CA GLN A 29 4.72 -21.04 -22.38
C GLN A 29 5.76 -20.53 -23.40
N VAL A 30 6.65 -19.62 -23.01
CA VAL A 30 7.66 -18.98 -23.90
C VAL A 30 9.01 -19.69 -23.93
N GLY A 31 9.16 -20.80 -23.19
CA GLY A 31 10.44 -21.48 -23.01
C GLY A 31 11.39 -20.71 -22.08
N ARG A 32 12.65 -21.18 -21.99
CA ARG A 32 13.62 -20.61 -21.04
C ARG A 32 14.10 -19.23 -21.49
N LEU A 33 13.60 -18.19 -20.84
CA LEU A 33 14.10 -16.82 -20.99
C LEU A 33 15.51 -16.66 -20.40
N PRO A 34 16.38 -15.80 -20.97
CA PRO A 34 17.55 -15.27 -20.26
C PRO A 34 17.14 -14.63 -18.92
N GLU A 35 18.00 -14.74 -17.92
CA GLU A 35 17.74 -14.23 -16.56
C GLU A 35 17.36 -12.74 -16.61
N GLU A 36 18.17 -11.91 -17.26
CA GLU A 36 17.97 -10.47 -17.36
C GLU A 36 16.62 -10.11 -18.00
N GLN A 37 16.19 -10.88 -19.00
CA GLN A 37 14.91 -10.68 -19.66
C GLN A 37 13.74 -11.05 -18.75
N TYR A 38 13.86 -12.18 -18.04
CA TYR A 38 12.87 -12.59 -17.04
C TYR A 38 12.69 -11.52 -15.96
N LEU A 39 13.80 -11.04 -15.39
CA LEU A 39 13.81 -10.00 -14.36
C LEU A 39 13.23 -8.68 -14.90
N GLY A 40 13.54 -8.32 -16.15
CA GLY A 40 13.01 -7.14 -16.82
C GLY A 40 11.49 -7.15 -16.95
N TYR A 41 10.93 -8.26 -17.44
CA TYR A 41 9.48 -8.42 -17.54
C TYR A 41 8.81 -8.38 -16.16
N PHE A 42 9.33 -9.15 -15.20
CA PHE A 42 8.79 -9.21 -13.85
C PHE A 42 8.77 -7.81 -13.20
N MET A 43 9.90 -7.08 -13.25
CA MET A 43 10.00 -5.72 -12.71
C MET A 43 9.05 -4.74 -13.39
N SER A 44 8.77 -4.90 -14.69
CA SER A 44 7.86 -4.02 -15.41
C SER A 44 6.39 -4.20 -14.99
N GLY A 45 6.05 -5.38 -14.44
CA GLY A 45 4.73 -5.76 -13.99
C GLY A 45 4.38 -5.36 -12.56
N LEU A 46 5.39 -5.19 -11.69
CA LEU A 46 5.20 -4.83 -10.29
C LEU A 46 4.57 -3.44 -10.11
N LYS A 47 3.76 -3.30 -9.05
CA LYS A 47 3.22 -2.00 -8.60
C LYS A 47 4.36 -1.01 -8.33
N PRO A 48 4.19 0.30 -8.63
CA PRO A 48 5.27 1.29 -8.56
C PRO A 48 6.02 1.34 -7.22
N GLN A 49 5.29 1.26 -6.11
CA GLN A 49 5.86 1.28 -4.75
C GLN A 49 6.72 0.05 -4.43
N ILE A 50 6.26 -1.14 -4.82
CA ILE A 50 7.01 -2.40 -4.66
C ILE A 50 8.23 -2.37 -5.57
N ARG A 51 8.02 -2.04 -6.85
CA ARG A 51 9.06 -1.95 -7.88
C ARG A 51 10.23 -1.04 -7.45
N LYS A 52 9.93 0.11 -6.82
CA LYS A 52 10.96 1.04 -6.34
C LYS A 52 11.85 0.39 -5.27
N ARG A 53 11.26 -0.30 -4.30
CA ARG A 53 11.99 -0.99 -3.22
C ARG A 53 12.77 -2.20 -3.74
N VAL A 54 12.13 -3.04 -4.55
CA VAL A 54 12.78 -4.21 -5.18
C VAL A 54 14.02 -3.77 -5.99
N ARG A 55 13.91 -2.67 -6.75
CA ARG A 55 15.04 -2.12 -7.51
C ARG A 55 16.23 -1.72 -6.63
N THR A 56 15.98 -1.18 -5.43
CA THR A 56 17.07 -0.80 -4.51
C THR A 56 17.81 -2.00 -3.93
N LEU A 57 17.14 -3.15 -3.85
CA LEU A 57 17.71 -4.40 -3.34
C LEU A 57 18.44 -5.20 -4.43
N ASN A 58 18.28 -4.79 -5.70
CA ASN A 58 19.04 -5.29 -6.85
C ASN A 58 19.08 -6.82 -7.00
N PRO A 59 17.90 -7.48 -7.09
CA PRO A 59 17.83 -8.93 -7.28
C PRO A 59 18.58 -9.39 -8.52
N ARG A 60 19.35 -10.46 -8.38
CA ARG A 60 20.15 -11.04 -9.49
C ARG A 60 19.55 -12.31 -10.06
N THR A 61 18.63 -12.94 -9.34
CA THR A 61 18.00 -14.20 -9.74
C THR A 61 16.49 -14.13 -9.66
N ARG A 62 15.81 -15.04 -10.38
CA ARG A 62 14.33 -15.13 -10.37
C ARG A 62 13.79 -15.38 -8.96
N MET A 63 14.42 -16.31 -8.26
CA MET A 63 14.07 -16.67 -6.88
C MET A 63 14.22 -15.46 -5.94
N GLU A 64 15.32 -14.74 -6.07
CA GLU A 64 15.57 -13.53 -5.29
C GLU A 64 14.56 -12.43 -5.59
N MET A 65 14.23 -12.21 -6.88
CA MET A 65 13.21 -11.26 -7.31
C MET A 65 11.85 -11.55 -6.68
N MET A 66 11.38 -12.81 -6.72
CA MET A 66 10.10 -13.20 -6.15
C MET A 66 10.07 -13.04 -4.63
N ARG A 67 11.12 -13.52 -3.95
CA ARG A 67 11.23 -13.40 -2.49
C ARG A 67 11.22 -11.93 -2.06
N ILE A 68 12.07 -11.11 -2.65
CA ILE A 68 12.17 -9.69 -2.31
C ILE A 68 10.85 -8.97 -2.59
N ALA A 69 10.17 -9.28 -3.69
CA ALA A 69 8.87 -8.67 -3.98
C ALA A 69 7.82 -9.02 -2.92
N LYS A 70 7.78 -10.27 -2.45
CA LYS A 70 6.89 -10.71 -1.36
C LYS A 70 7.24 -10.03 -0.03
N ASP A 71 8.52 -10.00 0.34
CA ASP A 71 9.01 -9.35 1.57
C ASP A 71 8.64 -7.85 1.58
N VAL A 72 8.86 -7.16 0.45
CA VAL A 72 8.50 -5.74 0.28
C VAL A 72 7.00 -5.50 0.37
N GLU A 73 6.16 -6.38 -0.20
CA GLU A 73 4.70 -6.25 -0.08
C GLU A 73 4.25 -6.37 1.38
N ALA A 74 4.83 -7.32 2.13
CA ALA A 74 4.53 -7.49 3.56
C ALA A 74 4.90 -6.24 4.38
N GLU A 75 6.11 -5.70 4.16
CA GLU A 75 6.57 -4.47 4.83
C GLU A 75 5.68 -3.24 4.54
N LEU A 76 5.20 -3.12 3.30
CA LEU A 76 4.33 -2.01 2.91
C LEU A 76 2.93 -2.12 3.49
N LYS A 77 2.45 -3.35 3.77
CA LYS A 77 1.13 -3.58 4.37
C LYS A 77 1.09 -3.20 5.85
N GLU A 78 2.18 -3.41 6.60
CA GLU A 78 2.28 -3.00 8.00
C GLU A 78 2.27 -1.47 8.21
N GLY A 79 2.57 -0.69 7.17
CA GLY A 79 2.61 0.78 7.27
C GLY A 79 1.25 1.48 7.11
N ASP A 80 0.25 0.81 6.53
CA ASP A 80 -1.05 1.43 6.19
C ASP A 80 -2.02 1.44 7.39
N ASP A 81 -1.83 0.52 8.35
CA ASP A 81 -2.65 0.42 9.58
C ASP A 81 -2.42 1.58 10.58
N ASP A 82 -1.32 2.33 10.45
CA ASP A 82 -1.00 3.47 11.33
C ASP A 82 -1.61 4.81 10.88
N GLU A 83 -2.01 4.93 9.61
CA GLU A 83 -2.63 6.16 9.06
C GLU A 83 -4.09 6.28 9.57
N GLU A 84 -4.82 5.16 9.66
CA GLU A 84 -6.22 5.16 10.12
C GLU A 84 -6.35 5.59 11.60
N ARG A 85 -5.40 5.23 12.48
CA ARG A 85 -5.37 5.70 13.87
C ARG A 85 -5.07 7.20 14.01
N ARG A 86 -4.37 7.81 13.05
CA ARG A 86 -4.06 9.25 13.08
C ARG A 86 -5.22 10.11 12.56
N GLY A 87 -6.06 9.58 11.66
CA GLY A 87 -7.25 10.26 11.16
C GLY A 87 -8.36 10.43 12.21
N VAL A 88 -8.58 9.41 13.04
CA VAL A 88 -9.67 9.41 14.03
C VAL A 88 -9.46 10.44 15.16
N LYS A 89 -8.22 10.64 15.62
CA LYS A 89 -7.90 11.60 16.70
C LYS A 89 -8.20 13.06 16.32
N LYS A 90 -7.95 13.43 15.06
CA LYS A 90 -8.13 14.82 14.60
C LYS A 90 -9.61 15.24 14.53
N ASN A 91 -10.52 14.27 14.44
CA ASN A 91 -11.96 14.54 14.35
C ASN A 91 -12.64 14.64 15.74
N PHE A 92 -12.13 13.93 16.75
CA PHE A 92 -12.69 13.99 18.11
C PHE A 92 -12.37 15.32 18.81
N GLU A 93 -11.17 15.89 18.60
CA GLU A 93 -10.76 17.15 19.24
C GLU A 93 -11.56 18.38 18.77
N ARG A 94 -12.18 18.33 17.59
CA ARG A 94 -13.00 19.45 17.07
C ARG A 94 -14.43 19.48 17.59
N LEU A 95 -14.94 18.37 18.13
CA LEU A 95 -16.34 18.23 18.56
C LEU A 95 -16.53 18.36 20.08
N GLY A 96 -15.46 18.24 20.89
CA GLY A 96 -15.56 18.22 22.35
C GLY A 96 -15.36 19.58 23.06
N GLN A 97 -15.10 20.67 22.35
CA GLN A 97 -14.60 21.92 22.96
C GLN A 97 -15.59 23.09 22.87
N ARG A 98 -16.88 22.90 23.20
CA ARG A 98 -17.85 24.02 23.22
C ARG A 98 -18.80 24.18 24.41
N ASP A 99 -18.84 23.29 25.41
CA ASP A 99 -19.90 23.39 26.44
C ASP A 99 -19.43 23.44 27.90
N TRP A 100 -18.54 24.39 28.26
CA TRP A 100 -18.26 24.70 29.68
C TRP A 100 -18.14 26.21 29.97
N ALA A 101 -19.15 26.98 29.55
CA ALA A 101 -19.34 28.35 30.02
C ALA A 101 -20.66 28.48 30.80
N GLY A 102 -20.53 28.28 32.12
CA GLY A 102 -21.28 28.92 33.20
C GLY A 102 -22.75 29.27 32.97
N SER A 103 -23.64 28.37 33.38
CA SER A 103 -25.01 28.73 33.75
C SER A 103 -25.12 28.81 35.27
N GLN A 104 -25.09 30.04 35.82
CA GLN A 104 -25.60 30.32 37.15
C GLN A 104 -26.28 31.70 37.16
N ARG A 105 -27.58 31.67 36.88
CA ARG A 105 -28.50 32.75 37.20
C ARG A 105 -28.97 32.55 38.64
N TYR A 106 -28.97 33.60 39.45
CA TYR A 106 -30.10 33.85 40.33
C TYR A 106 -30.33 35.36 40.52
N LYS A 107 -31.61 35.70 40.45
CA LYS A 107 -32.25 36.98 40.71
C LYS A 107 -32.18 37.32 42.20
N SER A 108 -32.15 38.61 42.54
CA SER A 108 -33.27 39.26 43.25
C SER A 108 -33.02 40.77 43.31
N GLY A 109 -34.03 41.55 42.94
CA GLY A 109 -34.04 42.99 43.17
C GLY A 109 -34.58 43.33 44.55
N SER A 110 -34.33 44.57 44.99
CA SER A 110 -35.18 45.33 45.93
C SER A 110 -34.59 46.74 46.14
N GLN A 111 -35.08 47.68 45.35
CA GLN A 111 -35.77 48.93 45.75
C GLN A 111 -35.33 49.75 47.00
N PHE A 112 -35.35 51.08 46.81
CA PHE A 112 -35.42 52.20 47.78
C PHE A 112 -34.13 52.46 48.58
N ARG A 113 -33.66 53.70 48.79
CA ARG A 113 -34.27 55.03 48.82
C ARG A 113 -33.23 56.10 48.48
#